data_AF-A0A0S6VR86-F1
#
_entry.id   AF-A0A0S6VR86-F1
#
_cell.length_a   1.000
_cell.length_b   1.000
_cell.length_c   1.000
_cell.angle_alpha   90.00
_cell.angle_beta   90.00
_cell.angle_gamma   90.00
#
_symmetry.space_group_name_H-M   'P 1'
#
loop_
_entity.id
_entity.type
_entity.pdbx_description
1 polymer ?
#
loop_
_entity_poly.entity_id
_entity_poly.type
_entity_poly.pdbx_seq_one_letter_code
_entity_poly.pdbx_strand_id
1 'polypeptide(L)'
;MDFPVHVAAGALAGSILLYVCAKENEVSGELTMTRSETFKLGAAGCFFGVLTHLLLDALPYYDWLFYIAMFKPLPYGWAIPTVFVTVPVIMTIFYLNKDARIVAGLSMFGGMYPDIEKLAYFDANLPRFCVLFPFHSCQLSSSRWELSHKYELIVMEICLFALMMYAMIWLTIERKHIRHSLCQAG
;
A
#
# COMPACT_ATOMS: atom_id res chain seq x y z
N MET A 1 -7.61 0.79 9.34
CA MET A 1 -7.42 -0.51 8.69
C MET A 1 -5.97 -0.93 8.91
N ASP A 2 -5.67 -2.23 8.86
CA ASP A 2 -4.33 -2.73 9.19
C ASP A 2 -3.23 -2.25 8.20
N PHE A 3 -2.08 -1.82 8.76
CA PHE A 3 -0.91 -1.32 8.03
C PHE A 3 -0.44 -2.15 6.81
N PRO A 4 -0.39 -3.51 6.85
CA PRO A 4 -0.02 -4.32 5.68
C PRO A 4 -0.97 -4.14 4.49
N VAL A 5 -2.26 -3.87 4.75
CA VAL A 5 -3.28 -3.67 3.72
C VAL A 5 -3.02 -2.34 3.00
N HIS A 6 -2.71 -1.28 3.75
CA HIS A 6 -2.34 0.02 3.18
C HIS A 6 -1.05 -0.06 2.33
N VAL A 7 -0.05 -0.81 2.79
CA VAL A 7 1.19 -1.06 2.03
C VAL A 7 0.89 -1.75 0.69
N ALA A 8 0.09 -2.81 0.72
CA ALA A 8 -0.28 -3.53 -0.51
C ALA A 8 -1.16 -2.70 -1.44
N ALA A 9 -2.07 -1.88 -0.91
CA ALA A 9 -2.90 -0.99 -1.71
C ALA A 9 -2.07 0.05 -2.47
N GLY A 10 -1.13 0.70 -1.76
CA GLY A 10 -0.18 1.63 -2.40
C GLY A 10 0.66 0.94 -3.48
N ALA A 11 1.14 -0.28 -3.20
CA ALA A 11 1.89 -1.06 -4.20
C ALA A 11 1.05 -1.47 -5.42
N LEU A 12 -0.22 -1.80 -5.22
CA LEU A 12 -1.15 -2.12 -6.29
C LEU A 12 -1.39 -0.89 -7.17
N ALA A 13 -1.61 0.29 -6.59
CA ALA A 13 -1.73 1.54 -7.33
C ALA A 13 -0.48 1.81 -8.20
N GLY A 14 0.72 1.66 -7.63
CA GLY A 14 1.97 1.75 -8.38
C GLY A 14 2.08 0.71 -9.50
N SER A 15 1.62 -0.51 -9.27
CA SER A 15 1.64 -1.59 -10.26
C SER A 15 0.67 -1.32 -11.42
N ILE A 16 -0.48 -0.71 -11.15
CA ILE A 16 -1.46 -0.26 -12.16
C ILE A 16 -0.86 0.86 -13.01
N LEU A 17 -0.25 1.88 -12.38
CA LEU A 17 0.41 2.98 -13.10
C LEU A 17 1.50 2.47 -14.04
N LEU A 18 2.33 1.54 -13.56
CA LEU A 18 3.35 0.89 -14.39
C LEU A 18 2.76 0.09 -15.54
N TYR A 19 1.63 -0.58 -15.32
CA TYR A 19 0.94 -1.34 -16.37
C TYR A 19 0.36 -0.42 -17.46
N VAL A 20 -0.31 0.67 -17.07
CA VAL A 20 -0.87 1.66 -18.00
C VAL A 20 0.25 2.31 -18.82
N CYS A 21 1.33 2.75 -18.17
CA CYS A 21 2.48 3.34 -18.85
C CYS A 21 3.13 2.35 -19.83
N ALA A 22 3.27 1.08 -19.45
CA ALA A 22 3.79 0.05 -20.35
C ALA A 22 2.88 -0.16 -21.59
N LYS A 23 1.56 -0.09 -21.41
CA LYS A 23 0.58 -0.22 -22.49
C LYS A 23 0.57 0.98 -23.45
N GLU A 24 0.72 2.19 -22.93
CA GLU A 24 0.80 3.41 -23.74
C GLU A 24 2.08 3.44 -24.59
N ASN A 25 3.19 3.01 -23.98
CA ASN A 25 4.48 2.90 -24.65
C ASN A 25 4.52 1.79 -25.72
N GLU A 26 3.77 0.70 -25.54
CA GLU A 26 3.56 -0.33 -26.57
C GLU A 26 2.91 0.26 -27.83
N VAL A 27 1.90 1.13 -27.67
CA VAL A 27 1.23 1.81 -28.78
C VAL A 27 2.17 2.83 -29.45
N SER A 28 3.04 3.47 -28.68
CA SER A 28 3.91 4.56 -29.14
C SER A 28 5.27 4.09 -29.69
N GLY A 29 5.65 2.83 -29.47
CA GLY A 29 6.93 2.26 -29.93
C GLY A 29 8.17 2.64 -29.11
N GLU A 30 8.03 3.37 -28.00
CA GLU A 30 9.14 3.78 -27.13
C GLU A 30 9.23 2.89 -25.88
N LEU A 31 10.26 2.04 -25.79
CA LEU A 31 10.31 1.00 -24.74
C LEU A 31 11.06 1.39 -23.45
N THR A 32 11.66 2.58 -23.38
CA THR A 32 12.57 2.96 -22.28
C THR A 32 12.10 4.19 -21.53
N MET A 33 11.68 4.01 -20.28
CA MET A 33 11.41 5.13 -19.37
C MET A 33 12.71 5.85 -19.00
N THR A 34 12.72 7.15 -19.16
CA THR A 34 13.76 8.05 -18.65
C THR A 34 13.72 8.13 -17.12
N ARG A 35 14.80 8.64 -16.53
CA ARG A 35 14.84 8.94 -15.09
C ARG A 35 13.77 9.94 -14.66
N SER A 36 13.49 10.94 -15.51
CA SER A 36 12.46 11.95 -15.24
C SER A 36 11.07 11.32 -15.16
N GLU A 37 10.74 10.43 -16.11
CA GLU A 37 9.47 9.71 -16.11
C GLU A 37 9.35 8.76 -14.94
N THR A 38 10.43 8.07 -14.56
CA THR A 38 10.45 7.22 -13.36
C THR A 38 10.12 8.03 -12.11
N PHE A 39 10.68 9.23 -11.99
CA PHE A 39 10.39 10.12 -10.86
C PHE A 39 8.95 10.62 -10.88
N LYS A 40 8.45 11.08 -12.05
CA LYS A 40 7.05 11.52 -12.20
C LYS A 40 6.07 10.40 -11.87
N LEU A 41 6.32 9.19 -12.38
CA LEU A 41 5.49 8.01 -12.11
C LEU A 41 5.58 7.59 -10.65
N GLY A 42 6.76 7.71 -10.03
CA GLY A 42 6.94 7.49 -8.60
C GLY A 42 6.18 8.49 -7.73
N ALA A 43 6.21 9.78 -8.08
CA ALA A 43 5.46 10.83 -7.41
C ALA A 43 3.94 10.62 -7.56
N ALA A 44 3.48 10.29 -8.77
CA ALA A 44 2.10 9.89 -9.02
C ALA A 44 1.73 8.66 -8.19
N GLY A 45 2.60 7.65 -8.15
CA GLY A 45 2.43 6.45 -7.33
C GLY A 45 2.29 6.75 -5.85
N CYS A 46 3.12 7.65 -5.31
CA CYS A 46 3.01 8.12 -3.94
C CYS A 46 1.65 8.81 -3.69
N PHE A 47 1.25 9.73 -4.56
CA PHE A 47 -0.04 10.40 -4.47
C PHE A 47 -1.22 9.42 -4.50
N PHE A 48 -1.23 8.49 -5.46
CA PHE A 48 -2.27 7.46 -5.53
C PHE A 48 -2.22 6.50 -4.34
N GLY A 49 -1.03 6.20 -3.81
CA GLY A 49 -0.88 5.44 -2.57
C GLY A 49 -1.60 6.11 -1.40
N VAL A 50 -1.39 7.42 -1.21
CA VAL A 50 -2.11 8.21 -0.21
C VAL A 50 -3.62 8.16 -0.44
N LEU A 51 -4.09 8.32 -1.68
CA LEU A 51 -5.51 8.23 -1.99
C LEU A 51 -6.10 6.85 -1.68
N THR A 52 -5.38 5.77 -2.02
CA THR A 52 -5.84 4.41 -1.70
C THR A 52 -5.92 4.19 -0.19
N HIS A 53 -4.97 4.72 0.58
CA HIS A 53 -5.04 4.69 2.03
C HIS A 53 -6.31 5.39 2.53
N LEU A 54 -6.52 6.65 2.16
CA LEU A 54 -7.66 7.43 2.64
C LEU A 54 -9.01 6.81 2.25
N LEU A 55 -9.08 6.18 1.07
CA LEU A 55 -10.25 5.45 0.61
C LEU A 55 -10.49 4.19 1.45
N LEU A 56 -9.43 3.44 1.74
CA LEU A 56 -9.49 2.23 2.55
C LEU A 56 -9.89 2.54 4.00
N ASP A 57 -9.44 3.65 4.54
CA ASP A 57 -9.81 4.10 5.88
C ASP A 57 -11.26 4.57 5.98
N ALA A 58 -11.93 4.83 4.84
CA ALA A 58 -13.36 5.07 4.80
C ALA A 58 -14.20 3.78 4.85
N LEU A 59 -13.58 2.60 4.64
CA LEU A 59 -14.26 1.32 4.78
C LEU A 59 -14.37 0.95 6.26
N PRO A 60 -15.43 0.22 6.66
CA PRO A 60 -15.46 -0.35 8.00
C PRO A 60 -14.32 -1.37 8.15
N TYR A 61 -13.57 -1.29 9.24
CA TYR A 61 -12.42 -2.17 9.51
C TYR A 61 -12.35 -2.50 11.01
N TYR A 62 -11.67 -3.58 11.35
CA TYR A 62 -11.41 -3.98 12.73
C TYR A 62 -9.92 -4.23 12.91
N ASP A 63 -9.24 -3.37 13.68
CA ASP A 63 -7.78 -3.40 13.90
C ASP A 63 -7.32 -4.65 14.70
N TRP A 64 -7.42 -5.83 14.11
CA TRP A 64 -7.27 -7.12 14.80
C TRP A 64 -5.82 -7.46 15.14
N LEU A 65 -4.85 -6.94 14.37
CA LEU A 65 -3.41 -7.16 14.64
C LEU A 65 -3.00 -6.64 16.02
N PHE A 66 -3.68 -5.61 16.53
CA PHE A 66 -3.45 -5.04 17.87
C PHE A 66 -3.93 -5.96 19.01
N TYR A 67 -4.75 -6.97 18.73
CA TYR A 67 -5.32 -7.86 19.75
C TYR A 67 -4.52 -9.16 19.97
N ILE A 68 -3.37 -9.35 19.31
CA ILE A 68 -2.47 -10.47 19.57
C ILE A 68 -1.79 -10.26 20.93
N ALA A 69 -2.40 -10.83 21.97
CA ALA A 69 -2.10 -10.53 23.38
C ALA A 69 -0.70 -10.92 23.86
N MET A 70 0.05 -11.69 23.07
CA MET A 70 1.39 -12.17 23.44
C MET A 70 2.40 -11.05 23.67
N PHE A 71 2.24 -9.90 22.99
CA PHE A 71 3.20 -8.80 23.03
C PHE A 71 2.79 -7.63 23.95
N LYS A 72 1.61 -7.70 24.60
CA LYS A 72 1.10 -6.65 25.49
C LYS A 72 2.06 -6.13 26.58
N PRO A 73 2.96 -6.93 27.19
CA PRO A 73 3.84 -6.41 28.25
C PRO A 73 5.05 -5.60 27.72
N LEU A 74 5.30 -5.55 26.42
CA LEU A 74 6.43 -4.83 25.83
C LEU A 74 6.05 -3.39 25.44
N PRO A 75 6.96 -2.41 25.61
CA PRO A 75 6.75 -1.08 25.02
C PRO A 75 6.61 -1.21 23.50
N TYR A 76 5.58 -0.57 22.94
CA TYR A 76 5.21 -0.72 21.51
C TYR A 76 4.96 -2.16 21.06
N GLY A 77 4.57 -3.05 21.98
CA GLY A 77 4.24 -4.44 21.65
C GLY A 77 3.14 -4.59 20.60
N TRP A 78 2.29 -3.57 20.44
CA TRP A 78 1.30 -3.48 19.37
C TRP A 78 1.92 -3.40 17.96
N ALA A 79 3.14 -2.90 17.82
CA ALA A 79 3.81 -2.77 16.52
C ALA A 79 4.42 -4.10 16.04
N ILE A 80 4.70 -5.02 16.97
CA ILE A 80 5.42 -6.27 16.67
C ILE A 80 4.62 -7.14 15.68
N PRO A 81 3.33 -7.47 15.91
CA PRO A 81 2.55 -8.22 14.94
C PRO A 81 2.48 -7.54 13.57
N THR A 82 2.31 -6.22 13.56
CA THR A 82 2.26 -5.40 12.35
C THR A 82 3.54 -5.56 11.53
N VAL A 83 4.71 -5.43 12.17
CA VAL A 83 6.01 -5.62 11.49
C VAL A 83 6.15 -7.04 10.93
N PHE A 84 5.80 -8.06 11.71
CA PHE A 84 5.90 -9.46 11.28
C PHE A 84 5.05 -9.78 10.05
N VAL A 85 3.88 -9.15 9.93
CA VAL A 85 3.02 -9.31 8.76
C VAL A 85 3.48 -8.42 7.60
N THR A 86 3.82 -7.15 7.86
CA THR A 86 4.17 -6.20 6.80
C THR A 86 5.50 -6.51 6.11
N VAL A 87 6.52 -7.01 6.81
CA VAL A 87 7.84 -7.28 6.20
C VAL A 87 7.74 -8.29 5.04
N PRO A 88 7.11 -9.48 5.20
CA PRO A 88 6.85 -10.40 4.09
C PRO A 88 6.10 -9.76 2.91
N VAL A 89 5.17 -8.85 3.18
CA VAL A 89 4.41 -8.13 2.15
C VAL A 89 5.33 -7.22 1.34
N ILE A 90 6.14 -6.39 2.01
CA ILE A 90 7.12 -5.52 1.35
C ILE A 90 8.11 -6.35 0.53
N MET A 91 8.62 -7.45 1.08
CA MET A 91 9.55 -8.34 0.37
C MET A 91 8.90 -8.91 -0.90
N THR A 92 7.65 -9.36 -0.80
CA THR A 92 6.89 -9.87 -1.95
C THR A 92 6.67 -8.79 -3.01
N ILE A 93 6.29 -7.58 -2.60
CA ILE A 93 6.08 -6.45 -3.50
C ILE A 93 7.35 -6.09 -4.26
N PHE A 94 8.49 -5.99 -3.58
CA PHE A 94 9.78 -5.70 -4.22
C PHE A 94 10.28 -6.83 -5.10
N TYR A 95 9.98 -8.08 -4.75
CA TYR A 95 10.27 -9.22 -5.60
C TYR A 95 9.46 -9.18 -6.90
N LEU A 96 8.15 -8.92 -6.80
CA LEU A 96 7.26 -8.83 -7.96
C LEU A 96 7.58 -7.62 -8.85
N ASN A 97 7.91 -6.47 -8.26
CA ASN A 97 8.24 -5.23 -8.98
C ASN A 97 9.76 -4.97 -9.06
N LYS A 98 10.58 -6.02 -9.22
CA LYS A 98 12.05 -5.90 -9.22
C LYS A 98 12.62 -4.93 -10.27
N ASP A 99 11.91 -4.76 -11.39
CA ASP A 99 12.33 -3.91 -12.52
C ASP A 99 11.88 -2.44 -12.34
N ALA A 100 11.03 -2.16 -11.35
CA ALA A 100 10.45 -0.84 -11.10
C ALA A 100 10.38 -0.52 -9.58
N ARG A 101 11.40 -0.96 -8.84
CA ARG A 101 11.43 -0.88 -7.36
C ARG A 101 11.24 0.53 -6.82
N ILE A 102 11.72 1.55 -7.52
CA ILE A 102 11.59 2.95 -7.08
C ILE A 102 10.11 3.36 -7.10
N VAL A 103 9.40 3.08 -8.21
CA VAL A 103 7.97 3.42 -8.34
C VAL A 103 7.15 2.62 -7.33
N ALA A 104 7.41 1.32 -7.21
CA ALA A 104 6.75 0.47 -6.21
C ALA A 104 7.01 0.96 -4.77
N GLY A 105 8.26 1.33 -4.46
CA GLY A 105 8.68 1.87 -3.17
C GLY A 105 7.98 3.17 -2.81
N LEU A 106 7.94 4.12 -3.76
CA LEU A 106 7.25 5.40 -3.56
C LEU A 106 5.74 5.23 -3.43
N SER A 107 5.15 4.28 -4.17
CA SER A 107 3.70 4.02 -4.07
C SER A 107 3.33 3.35 -2.74
N MET A 108 4.15 2.39 -2.28
CA MET A 108 4.04 1.83 -0.93
C MET A 108 4.17 2.93 0.13
N PHE A 109 5.17 3.80 0.00
CA PHE A 109 5.36 4.93 0.92
C PHE A 109 4.13 5.83 0.97
N GLY A 110 3.53 6.14 -0.17
CA GLY A 110 2.26 6.86 -0.23
C GLY A 110 1.15 6.18 0.58
N GLY A 111 1.02 4.86 0.45
CA GLY A 111 0.06 4.07 1.24
C GLY A 111 0.37 4.05 2.73
N MET A 112 1.64 4.11 3.13
CA MET A 112 2.06 4.12 4.55
C MET A 112 2.00 5.51 5.19
N TYR A 113 2.09 6.57 4.39
CA TYR A 113 2.35 7.91 4.90
C TYR A 113 1.30 8.41 5.91
N PRO A 114 -0.02 8.27 5.68
CA PRO A 114 -1.00 8.74 6.65
C PRO A 114 -0.91 8.01 8.00
N ASP A 115 -0.60 6.71 8.02
CA ASP A 115 -0.34 5.97 9.26
C ASP A 115 0.90 6.50 9.99
N ILE A 116 1.98 6.78 9.27
CA ILE A 116 3.21 7.35 9.85
C ILE A 116 2.92 8.73 10.47
N GLU A 117 2.15 9.56 9.78
CA GLU A 117 1.73 10.87 10.28
C GLU A 117 0.87 10.74 11.55
N LYS A 118 -0.10 9.81 11.55
CA LYS A 118 -0.94 9.50 12.71
C LYS A 118 -0.11 9.04 13.91
N LEU A 119 0.86 8.16 13.70
CA LEU A 119 1.81 7.73 14.75
C LEU A 119 2.67 8.90 15.24
N ALA A 120 3.20 9.73 14.34
CA ALA A 120 3.97 10.91 14.73
C ALA A 120 3.13 11.88 15.56
N TYR A 121 1.85 12.04 15.24
CA TYR A 121 0.92 12.86 16.00
C TYR A 121 0.66 12.31 17.40
N PHE A 122 0.23 11.05 17.52
CA PHE A 122 -0.16 10.46 18.80
C PHE A 122 1.01 10.06 19.70
N ASP A 123 2.07 9.49 19.12
CA ASP A 123 3.19 8.93 19.90
C ASP A 123 4.38 9.90 20.01
N ALA A 124 4.62 10.74 19.00
CA ALA A 124 5.73 11.68 18.98
C ALA A 124 5.32 13.15 19.24
N ASN A 125 4.04 13.40 19.58
CA ASN A 125 3.48 14.73 19.86
C ASN A 125 3.74 15.74 18.73
N LEU A 126 3.69 15.30 17.47
CA LEU A 126 3.85 16.19 16.32
C LEU A 126 2.81 17.32 16.39
N PRO A 127 3.20 18.60 16.24
CA PRO A 127 2.25 19.70 16.27
C PRO A 127 1.20 19.57 15.17
N ARG A 128 -0.06 19.91 15.48
CA ARG A 128 -1.19 19.79 14.54
C ARG A 128 -0.98 20.55 13.22
N PHE A 129 -0.26 21.66 13.21
CA PHE A 129 0.03 22.42 11.99
C PHE A 129 0.99 21.70 11.03
N CYS A 130 1.70 20.67 11.49
CA CYS A 130 2.54 19.81 10.67
C CYS A 130 1.78 18.60 10.10
N VAL A 131 0.51 18.42 10.46
CA VAL A 131 -0.33 17.28 10.04
C VAL A 131 -1.08 17.67 8.76
N LEU A 132 -0.79 16.98 7.66
CA LEU A 132 -1.43 17.14 6.36
C LEU A 132 -2.85 16.58 6.32
N PHE A 133 -3.13 15.49 7.05
CA PHE A 133 -4.44 14.83 7.07
C PHE A 133 -5.11 14.88 8.45
N PRO A 134 -5.49 16.06 8.96
CA PRO A 134 -5.97 16.20 10.34
C PRO A 134 -7.28 15.44 10.63
N PHE A 135 -8.12 15.20 9.61
CA PHE A 135 -9.34 14.41 9.78
C PHE A 135 -9.08 12.91 9.97
N HIS A 136 -7.97 12.40 9.44
CA HIS A 136 -7.54 11.01 9.60
C HIS A 136 -6.61 10.87 10.82
N SER A 137 -5.54 11.67 10.85
CA SER A 137 -4.44 11.56 11.83
C SER A 137 -4.84 11.97 13.25
N CYS A 138 -5.92 12.76 13.43
CA CYS A 138 -6.39 13.19 14.76
C CYS A 138 -7.68 12.48 15.22
N GLN A 139 -8.24 11.54 14.44
CA GLN A 139 -9.44 10.81 14.81
C GLN A 139 -9.11 9.35 15.13
N LEU A 140 -9.63 8.86 16.27
CA LEU A 140 -9.70 7.44 16.59
C LEU A 140 -11.10 6.96 16.18
N SER A 141 -11.19 5.79 15.52
CA SER A 141 -12.46 5.18 15.13
C SER A 141 -13.45 5.17 16.31
N SER A 142 -14.65 5.72 16.10
CA SER A 142 -15.57 6.11 17.18
C SER A 142 -16.91 5.37 17.18
N SER A 143 -17.19 4.52 16.18
CA SER A 143 -18.55 3.99 16.00
C SER A 143 -18.89 2.80 16.92
N ARG A 144 -17.88 2.08 17.45
CA ARG A 144 -18.00 0.85 18.27
C ARG A 144 -18.78 -0.30 17.62
N TRP A 145 -19.47 -0.07 16.51
CA TRP A 145 -20.20 -1.06 15.73
C TRP A 145 -19.27 -2.13 15.15
N GLU A 146 -18.00 -1.79 14.95
CA GLU A 146 -16.96 -2.72 14.50
C GLU A 146 -16.76 -3.87 15.49
N LEU A 147 -17.04 -3.66 16.79
CA LEU A 147 -16.91 -4.71 17.82
C LEU A 147 -17.93 -5.84 17.66
N SER A 148 -19.16 -5.51 17.22
CA SER A 148 -20.21 -6.52 17.03
C SER A 148 -20.03 -7.33 15.76
N HIS A 149 -19.31 -6.80 14.76
CA HIS A 149 -19.05 -7.44 13.47
C HIS A 149 -17.57 -7.78 13.26
N LYS A 150 -16.83 -7.98 14.36
CA LYS A 150 -15.38 -8.12 14.32
C LYS A 150 -14.92 -9.27 13.41
N TYR A 151 -15.64 -10.40 13.39
CA TYR A 151 -15.21 -11.57 12.62
C TYR A 151 -15.44 -11.36 11.13
N GLU A 152 -16.57 -10.74 10.77
CA GLU A 152 -16.90 -10.38 9.39
C GLU A 152 -15.87 -9.39 8.82
N LEU A 153 -15.48 -8.39 9.61
CA LEU A 153 -14.49 -7.39 9.21
C LEU A 153 -13.09 -8.00 9.04
N ILE A 154 -12.66 -8.87 9.95
CA ILE A 154 -11.38 -9.60 9.81
C ILE A 154 -11.36 -10.42 8.51
N VAL A 155 -12.43 -11.17 8.23
CA VAL A 155 -12.52 -11.98 7.02
C VAL A 155 -12.49 -11.10 5.77
N MET A 156 -13.23 -9.99 5.78
CA MET A 156 -13.24 -9.03 4.68
C MET A 156 -11.84 -8.46 4.40
N GLU A 157 -11.11 -8.05 5.44
CA GLU A 157 -9.76 -7.49 5.31
C GLU A 157 -8.75 -8.51 4.78
N ILE A 158 -8.77 -9.75 5.29
CA ILE A 158 -7.91 -10.82 4.78
C ILE A 158 -8.19 -11.08 3.29
N CYS A 159 -9.47 -11.11 2.91
CA CYS A 159 -9.87 -11.32 1.50
C CYS A 159 -9.44 -10.13 0.62
N LEU A 160 -9.62 -8.91 1.10
CA LEU A 160 -9.19 -7.70 0.38
C LEU A 160 -7.67 -7.70 0.19
N PHE A 161 -6.92 -8.02 1.24
CA PHE A 161 -5.46 -8.13 1.19
C PHE A 161 -5.01 -9.18 0.16
N ALA A 162 -5.59 -10.39 0.21
CA ALA A 162 -5.29 -11.45 -0.74
C ALA A 162 -5.63 -11.06 -2.19
N LEU A 163 -6.77 -10.39 -2.41
CA LEU A 163 -7.20 -9.89 -3.72
C LEU A 163 -6.21 -8.86 -4.28
N MET A 164 -5.73 -7.93 -3.45
CA MET A 164 -4.73 -6.95 -3.87
C MET A 164 -3.42 -7.61 -4.27
N MET A 165 -2.94 -8.59 -3.47
CA MET A 165 -1.74 -9.36 -3.79
C MET A 165 -1.90 -10.16 -5.10
N TYR A 166 -3.07 -10.77 -5.31
CA TYR A 166 -3.39 -11.47 -6.57
C TYR A 166 -3.38 -10.51 -7.77
N ALA A 167 -4.05 -9.35 -7.65
CA ALA A 167 -4.09 -8.35 -8.71
C ALA A 167 -2.68 -7.84 -9.08
N MET A 168 -1.81 -7.64 -8.09
CA MET A 168 -0.41 -7.28 -8.33
C MET A 168 0.35 -8.36 -9.11
N ILE A 169 0.17 -9.64 -8.74
CA ILE A 169 0.79 -10.78 -9.45
C ILE A 169 0.30 -10.81 -10.90
N TRP A 170 -1.01 -10.72 -11.10
CA TRP A 170 -1.65 -10.71 -12.41
C TRP A 170 -1.08 -9.61 -13.32
N LEU A 171 -1.08 -8.36 -12.84
CA LEU A 171 -0.54 -7.22 -13.60
C LEU A 171 0.96 -7.36 -13.91
N THR A 172 1.71 -8.01 -13.03
CA THR A 172 3.15 -8.27 -13.24
C THR A 172 3.37 -9.34 -14.32
N ILE A 173 2.55 -10.39 -14.36
CA ILE A 173 2.62 -11.44 -15.38
C ILE A 173 2.29 -10.86 -16.76
N GLU A 174 1.19 -10.12 -16.86
CA GLU A 174 0.77 -9.46 -18.10
C GLU A 174 1.87 -8.53 -18.66
N ARG A 175 2.46 -7.70 -17.78
CA ARG A 175 3.57 -6.82 -18.17
C ARG A 175 4.77 -7.58 -18.75
N LYS A 176 5.10 -8.74 -18.18
CA LYS A 176 6.19 -9.60 -18.68
C LYS A 176 5.84 -10.23 -20.02
N HIS A 177 4.60 -10.68 -20.19
CA HIS A 177 4.13 -11.27 -21.44
C HIS A 177 4.22 -10.27 -22.60
N ILE A 178 3.74 -9.04 -22.38
CA ILE A 178 3.85 -7.93 -23.35
C ILE A 178 5.30 -7.70 -23.76
N ARG A 179 6.21 -7.61 -22.79
CA ARG A 179 7.64 -7.39 -23.05
C ARG A 179 8.26 -8.52 -23.89
N HIS A 180 7.90 -9.77 -23.60
CA HIS A 180 8.45 -10.93 -24.32
C HIS A 180 7.94 -10.99 -25.78
N SER A 181 6.64 -10.78 -26.01
CA SER A 181 6.06 -10.76 -27.35
C SER A 181 6.70 -9.70 -28.25
N LEU A 182 7.06 -8.55 -27.68
CA LEU A 182 7.75 -7.48 -28.42
C LEU A 182 9.19 -7.83 -28.78
N CYS A 183 9.93 -8.53 -27.89
CA CYS A 183 11.30 -8.97 -28.20
C CYS A 183 11.38 -10.06 -29.28
N GLN A 184 10.29 -10.77 -29.57
CA GLN A 184 10.24 -11.79 -30.62
C GLN A 184 9.78 -11.26 -31.98
N ALA A 185 9.19 -10.06 -32.02
CA ALA A 185 8.63 -9.45 -33.22
C ALA A 185 9.61 -8.52 -33.97
N GLY A 186 10.78 -8.22 -33.38
CA GLY A 186 11.86 -7.43 -33.99
C GLY A 186 13.10 -8.26 -34.25
#